data_AF-A0A8H6C409-F1
#
_entry.id   AF-A0A8H6C409-F1
#
_cell.length_a   1.000
_cell.length_b   1.000
_cell.length_c   1.000
_cell.angle_alpha   90.00
_cell.angle_beta   90.00
_cell.angle_gamma   90.00
#
_symmetry.space_group_name_H-M   'P 1'
#
loop_
_entity.id
_entity.type
_entity.pdbx_description
1 polymer ?
#
loop_
_entity_poly.entity_id
_entity_poly.type
_entity_poly.pdbx_seq_one_letter_code
_entity_poly.pdbx_strand_id
1 'polypeptide(L)'
;MTEKDFKLVIDVHLNGAYAVTKAAWPYFQKQKFGRVVNTSSPAGLYGFAETLAKEGDRYNIKANAIAPLARSRMTESILPPPILENWVSKRWERSGGVLFKPDQSFTAEVVAKRFSEVLNFDDSGKPEYLKNQHPFMLNDYTTLTTEARKLPSNDASGAPKVTLKDKVVLITGAGAGLGKEYAKWFARYGAKVVVNDFKDATKTVEEIKAAGGEAWADQHDVASQAEEIIKNVIDKYGTSMFWSIMSVF
;
A
#
# COMPACT_ATOMS: atom_id res chain seq x y z
N MET A 1 5.15 18.33 12.41
CA MET A 1 5.40 17.07 13.13
C MET A 1 6.85 16.72 12.89
N THR A 2 7.66 16.64 13.94
CA THR A 2 9.07 16.24 13.83
C THR A 2 9.17 14.70 13.79
N GLU A 3 10.32 14.16 13.40
CA GLU A 3 10.57 12.71 13.46
C GLU A 3 10.45 12.17 14.88
N LYS A 4 10.88 12.94 15.89
CA LYS A 4 10.76 12.57 17.30
C LYS A 4 9.29 12.49 17.73
N ASP A 5 8.44 13.41 17.27
CA ASP A 5 7.01 13.38 17.56
C ASP A 5 6.36 12.13 16.95
N PHE A 6 6.66 11.84 15.68
CA PHE A 6 6.14 10.64 15.01
C PHE A 6 6.61 9.36 15.71
N LYS A 7 7.91 9.26 15.97
CA LYS A 7 8.51 8.10 16.64
C LYS A 7 7.94 7.91 18.04
N LEU A 8 7.75 8.97 18.81
CA LEU A 8 7.13 8.89 20.13
C LEU A 8 5.72 8.29 20.06
N VAL A 9 4.89 8.74 19.11
CA VAL A 9 3.54 8.21 18.91
C VAL A 9 3.58 6.72 18.52
N ILE A 10 4.45 6.33 17.58
CA ILE A 10 4.60 4.93 17.17
C ILE A 10 5.14 4.07 18.33
N ASP A 11 6.11 4.57 19.08
CA ASP A 11 6.73 3.83 20.18
C ASP A 11 5.72 3.55 21.30
N VAL A 12 4.89 4.54 21.65
CA VAL A 12 3.87 4.37 22.68
C VAL A 12 2.74 3.44 22.20
N HIS A 13 2.18 3.69 21.02
CA HIS A 13 0.94 3.03 20.60
C HIS A 13 1.15 1.68 19.91
N LEU A 14 2.19 1.55 19.08
CA LEU A 14 2.46 0.31 18.35
C LEU A 14 3.52 -0.53 19.06
N ASN A 15 4.71 0.04 19.31
CA ASN A 15 5.80 -0.74 19.90
C ASN A 15 5.53 -1.12 21.36
N GLY A 16 4.85 -0.25 22.12
CA GLY A 16 4.36 -0.57 23.47
C GLY A 16 3.36 -1.72 23.47
N ALA A 17 2.37 -1.70 22.56
CA ALA A 17 1.42 -2.79 22.40
C ALA A 17 2.11 -4.10 22.00
N TYR A 18 3.08 -4.04 21.08
CA TYR A 18 3.93 -5.19 20.74
C TYR A 18 4.68 -5.72 21.97
N ALA A 19 5.39 -4.87 22.72
CA ALA A 19 6.23 -5.29 23.84
C ALA A 19 5.42 -5.99 24.94
N VAL A 20 4.29 -5.39 25.35
CA VAL A 20 3.40 -5.97 26.37
C VAL A 20 2.79 -7.29 25.87
N THR A 21 2.28 -7.31 24.64
CA THR A 21 1.66 -8.53 24.08
C THR A 21 2.68 -9.64 23.90
N LYS A 22 3.90 -9.32 23.43
CA LYS A 22 5.01 -10.27 23.28
C LYS A 22 5.40 -10.88 24.63
N ALA A 23 5.47 -10.07 25.69
CA ALA A 23 5.77 -10.55 27.03
C ALA A 23 4.65 -11.44 27.61
N ALA A 24 3.38 -11.13 27.32
CA ALA A 24 2.24 -11.92 27.76
C ALA A 24 2.07 -13.24 26.96
N TRP A 25 2.53 -13.29 25.71
CA TRP A 25 2.25 -14.38 24.77
C TRP A 25 2.61 -15.80 25.27
N PRO A 26 3.79 -16.05 25.87
CA PRO A 26 4.14 -17.38 26.35
C PRO A 26 3.19 -17.91 27.43
N TYR A 27 2.66 -17.02 28.27
CA TYR A 27 1.70 -17.37 29.32
C TYR A 27 0.35 -17.75 28.72
N PHE A 28 -0.14 -16.96 27.75
CA PHE A 28 -1.38 -17.26 27.01
C PHE A 28 -1.30 -18.61 26.30
N GLN A 29 -0.16 -18.91 25.66
CA GLN A 29 0.06 -20.20 25.02
C GLN A 29 0.03 -21.36 26.02
N LYS A 30 0.74 -21.23 27.15
CA LYS A 30 0.80 -22.27 28.19
C LYS A 30 -0.57 -22.60 28.77
N GLN A 31 -1.40 -21.58 29.03
CA GLN A 31 -2.72 -21.76 29.62
C GLN A 31 -3.84 -21.99 28.59
N LYS A 32 -3.51 -21.98 27.28
CA LYS A 32 -4.47 -22.10 26.16
C LYS A 32 -5.66 -21.13 26.25
N PHE A 33 -5.38 -19.92 26.70
CA PHE A 33 -6.37 -18.87 26.82
C PHE A 33 -5.72 -17.50 26.83
N GLY A 34 -6.25 -16.57 26.05
CA GLY A 34 -5.84 -15.17 26.06
C GLY A 34 -6.85 -14.28 25.37
N ARG A 35 -6.94 -13.03 25.82
CA ARG A 35 -7.75 -11.98 25.19
C ARG A 35 -6.89 -10.73 25.04
N VAL A 36 -6.85 -10.20 23.84
CA VAL A 36 -6.14 -8.96 23.53
C VAL A 36 -7.13 -7.99 22.90
N VAL A 37 -7.18 -6.78 23.43
CA VAL A 37 -7.97 -5.67 22.87
C VAL A 37 -6.99 -4.57 22.51
N ASN A 38 -6.87 -4.29 21.21
CA ASN A 38 -6.07 -3.19 20.72
C ASN A 38 -6.95 -1.96 20.55
N THR A 39 -6.58 -0.85 21.20
CA THR A 39 -7.26 0.43 21.02
C THR A 39 -6.71 1.11 19.78
N SER A 40 -7.47 1.05 18.69
CA SER A 40 -7.25 1.85 17.50
C SER A 40 -8.05 3.16 17.61
N SER A 41 -8.10 3.92 16.52
CA SER A 41 -8.98 5.09 16.37
C SER A 41 -9.49 5.11 14.93
N PRO A 42 -10.50 5.92 14.60
CA PRO A 42 -10.89 6.14 13.21
C PRO A 42 -9.70 6.50 12.29
N ALA A 43 -8.64 7.12 12.83
CA ALA A 43 -7.44 7.48 12.09
C ALA A 43 -6.45 6.31 11.84
N GLY A 44 -6.60 5.17 12.54
CA GLY A 44 -5.61 4.08 12.54
C GLY A 44 -6.20 2.68 12.34
N LEU A 45 -7.33 2.56 11.66
CA LEU A 45 -8.25 1.42 11.66
C LEU A 45 -7.68 0.02 11.29
N TYR A 46 -6.39 -0.17 10.98
CA TYR A 46 -5.91 -1.38 10.29
C TYR A 46 -4.57 -1.96 10.80
N GLY A 47 -4.45 -3.31 10.76
CA GLY A 47 -3.16 -4.03 10.86
C GLY A 47 -3.02 -4.99 12.06
N PHE A 48 -2.19 -4.62 13.04
CA PHE A 48 -1.57 -5.52 14.05
C PHE A 48 -2.48 -6.55 14.73
N ALA A 49 -3.75 -6.21 15.00
CA ALA A 49 -4.70 -7.14 15.64
C ALA A 49 -5.04 -8.37 14.78
N GLU A 50 -5.04 -8.25 13.45
CA GLU A 50 -5.38 -9.34 12.53
C GLU A 50 -4.30 -10.44 12.55
N THR A 51 -3.02 -10.07 12.62
CA THR A 51 -1.90 -11.03 12.74
C THR A 51 -1.98 -11.81 14.05
N LEU A 52 -2.21 -11.12 15.18
CA LEU A 52 -2.36 -11.75 16.49
C LEU A 52 -3.56 -12.71 16.53
N ALA A 53 -4.68 -12.34 15.91
CA ALA A 53 -5.86 -13.20 15.85
C ALA A 53 -5.58 -14.50 15.08
N LYS A 54 -4.87 -14.42 13.94
CA LYS A 54 -4.51 -15.60 13.13
C LYS A 54 -3.51 -16.51 13.83
N GLU A 55 -2.44 -15.95 14.40
CA GLU A 55 -1.42 -16.74 15.12
C GLU A 55 -1.95 -17.35 16.42
N GLY A 56 -2.87 -16.64 17.08
CA GLY A 56 -3.45 -17.02 18.37
C GLY A 56 -4.57 -18.06 18.32
N ASP A 57 -5.21 -18.26 17.16
CA ASP A 57 -6.43 -19.07 17.04
C ASP A 57 -6.23 -20.51 17.54
N ARG A 58 -5.13 -21.16 17.12
CA ARG A 58 -4.76 -22.52 17.55
C ARG A 58 -4.51 -22.67 19.06
N TYR A 59 -4.36 -21.54 19.76
CA TYR A 59 -4.14 -21.46 21.21
C TYR A 59 -5.34 -20.89 21.97
N ASN A 60 -6.49 -20.71 21.31
CA ASN A 60 -7.68 -20.06 21.87
C ASN A 60 -7.40 -18.62 22.39
N ILE A 61 -6.48 -17.93 21.71
CA ILE A 61 -6.19 -16.51 21.94
C ILE A 61 -6.95 -15.72 20.90
N LYS A 62 -7.78 -14.77 21.35
CA LYS A 62 -8.56 -13.89 20.45
C LYS A 62 -8.06 -12.46 20.59
N ALA A 63 -7.79 -11.82 19.45
CA ALA A 63 -7.41 -10.41 19.37
C ALA A 63 -8.43 -9.65 18.53
N ASN A 64 -8.85 -8.48 19.01
CA ASN A 64 -9.76 -7.58 18.29
C ASN A 64 -9.26 -6.14 18.43
N ALA A 65 -9.68 -5.28 17.50
CA ALA A 65 -9.45 -3.84 17.59
C ALA A 65 -10.78 -3.10 17.83
N ILE A 66 -10.75 -2.09 18.69
CA ILE A 66 -11.85 -1.13 18.86
C ILE A 66 -11.39 0.25 18.35
N ALA A 67 -12.30 1.02 17.77
CA ALA A 67 -12.01 2.38 17.28
C ALA A 67 -13.04 3.37 17.85
N PRO A 68 -12.92 3.73 19.15
CA PRO A 68 -13.85 4.64 19.79
C PRO A 68 -13.75 6.04 19.16
N LEU A 69 -14.90 6.68 19.01
CA LEU A 69 -14.97 8.07 18.56
C LEU A 69 -14.69 9.00 19.74
N ALA A 70 -13.66 9.83 19.63
CA ALA A 70 -13.33 10.82 20.65
C ALA A 70 -14.07 12.14 20.42
N ARG A 71 -14.39 12.86 21.49
CA ARG A 71 -14.84 14.26 21.40
C ARG A 71 -13.65 15.13 20.98
N SER A 72 -13.80 15.81 19.84
CA SER A 72 -12.81 16.71 19.24
C SER A 72 -13.57 17.88 18.60
N ARG A 73 -12.85 18.92 18.16
CA ARG A 73 -13.46 20.06 17.45
C ARG A 73 -14.26 19.63 16.21
N MET A 74 -13.84 18.55 15.54
CA MET A 74 -14.54 18.01 14.37
C MET A 74 -15.83 17.26 14.76
N THR A 75 -15.83 16.52 15.86
CA THR A 75 -16.99 15.70 16.25
C THR A 75 -18.05 16.51 17.00
N GLU A 76 -17.67 17.63 17.63
CA GLU A 76 -18.59 18.55 18.30
C GLU A 76 -19.55 19.26 17.35
N SER A 77 -19.15 19.50 16.09
CA SER A 77 -20.01 20.12 15.08
C SER A 77 -20.92 19.14 14.34
N ILE A 78 -20.70 17.82 14.49
CA ILE A 78 -21.40 16.77 13.72
C ILE A 78 -22.30 15.91 14.61
N LEU A 79 -21.93 15.70 15.87
CA LEU A 79 -22.65 14.78 16.75
C LEU A 79 -23.68 15.51 17.64
N PRO A 80 -24.97 15.16 17.58
CA PRO A 80 -25.92 15.62 18.58
C PRO A 80 -25.63 15.00 19.96
N PRO A 81 -26.05 15.66 21.07
CA PRO A 81 -25.60 15.36 22.43
C PRO A 81 -25.78 13.94 23.01
N PRO A 82 -26.55 12.97 22.45
CA PRO A 82 -26.60 11.60 23.01
C PRO A 82 -26.14 10.45 22.08
N ILE A 83 -25.25 10.61 21.10
CA ILE A 83 -24.84 9.49 20.19
C ILE A 83 -23.82 8.48 20.76
N LEU A 84 -23.48 8.53 22.05
CA LEU A 84 -22.33 7.76 22.59
C LEU A 84 -22.56 6.25 22.82
N GLU A 85 -23.70 5.66 22.47
CA GLU A 85 -24.06 4.27 22.88
C GLU A 85 -24.16 3.23 21.74
N ASN A 86 -23.99 3.61 20.47
CA ASN A 86 -24.16 2.66 19.35
C ASN A 86 -22.84 1.94 18.99
N TRP A 87 -22.86 0.60 19.07
CA TRP A 87 -21.76 -0.26 18.65
C TRP A 87 -22.02 -0.81 17.24
N VAL A 88 -21.02 -0.70 16.35
CA VAL A 88 -21.08 -1.28 15.00
C VAL A 88 -19.80 -2.05 14.71
N SER A 89 -19.93 -3.20 14.06
CA SER A 89 -18.79 -3.92 13.50
C SER A 89 -18.41 -3.32 12.15
N LYS A 90 -17.12 -3.19 11.89
CA LYS A 90 -16.57 -2.75 10.61
C LYS A 90 -15.71 -3.87 10.03
N ARG A 91 -15.80 -4.06 8.72
CA ARG A 91 -15.02 -5.05 7.96
C ARG A 91 -14.59 -4.45 6.63
N TRP A 92 -13.58 -5.07 6.03
CA TRP A 92 -13.20 -4.76 4.66
C TRP A 92 -14.31 -5.16 3.68
N GLU A 93 -14.51 -4.34 2.68
CA GLU A 93 -15.20 -4.69 1.45
C GLU A 93 -14.25 -4.37 0.30
N ARG A 94 -13.98 -5.38 -0.54
CA ARG A 94 -13.14 -5.25 -1.73
C ARG A 94 -14.05 -5.42 -2.93
N SER A 95 -14.03 -4.47 -3.86
CA SER A 95 -14.79 -4.56 -5.10
C SER A 95 -14.40 -5.83 -5.87
N GLY A 96 -15.32 -6.33 -6.68
CA GLY A 96 -15.04 -7.45 -7.58
C GLY A 96 -13.92 -7.19 -8.59
N GLY A 97 -13.62 -5.91 -8.87
CA GLY A 97 -12.54 -5.51 -9.74
C GLY A 97 -12.78 -5.79 -11.22
N VAL A 98 -11.69 -5.89 -11.96
CA VAL A 98 -11.65 -6.04 -13.42
C VAL A 98 -10.43 -6.88 -13.83
N LEU A 99 -10.57 -7.69 -14.88
CA LEU A 99 -9.46 -8.45 -15.45
C LEU A 99 -8.89 -7.76 -16.69
N PHE A 100 -7.57 -7.78 -16.79
CA PHE A 100 -6.81 -7.40 -17.98
C PHE A 100 -6.02 -8.61 -18.46
N LYS A 101 -5.90 -8.81 -19.78
CA LYS A 101 -5.06 -9.88 -20.31
C LYS A 101 -3.60 -9.62 -19.93
N PRO A 102 -2.89 -10.54 -19.25
CA PRO A 102 -1.53 -10.28 -18.74
C PRO A 102 -0.47 -10.48 -19.83
N ASP A 103 -0.48 -9.62 -20.85
CA ASP A 103 0.51 -9.58 -21.93
C ASP A 103 0.94 -8.13 -22.25
N GLN A 104 1.64 -7.92 -23.37
CA GLN A 104 2.15 -6.60 -23.77
C GLN A 104 1.06 -5.54 -24.01
N SER A 105 -0.20 -5.95 -24.24
CA SER A 105 -1.32 -5.03 -24.37
C SER A 105 -1.78 -4.45 -23.03
N PHE A 106 -1.33 -5.01 -21.90
CA PHE A 106 -1.64 -4.49 -20.57
C PHE A 106 -0.77 -3.26 -20.26
N THR A 107 -1.24 -2.10 -20.70
CA THR A 107 -0.56 -0.81 -20.55
C THR A 107 -1.22 0.11 -19.52
N ALA A 108 -0.57 1.22 -19.16
CA ALA A 108 -1.17 2.22 -18.28
C ALA A 108 -2.42 2.88 -18.92
N GLU A 109 -2.46 2.99 -20.24
CA GLU A 109 -3.58 3.55 -20.99
C GLU A 109 -4.85 2.71 -20.85
N VAL A 110 -4.76 1.37 -20.94
CA VAL A 110 -5.94 0.52 -20.74
C VAL A 110 -6.41 0.55 -19.28
N VAL A 111 -5.48 0.66 -18.31
CA VAL A 111 -5.83 0.90 -16.91
C VAL A 111 -6.59 2.22 -16.78
N ALA A 112 -6.08 3.31 -17.36
CA ALA A 112 -6.71 4.62 -17.29
C ALA A 112 -8.09 4.64 -17.97
N LYS A 113 -8.25 3.96 -19.11
CA LYS A 113 -9.54 3.79 -19.81
C LYS A 113 -10.59 3.10 -18.93
N ARG A 114 -10.18 2.10 -18.14
CA ARG A 114 -11.08 1.23 -17.36
C ARG A 114 -11.00 1.45 -15.84
N PHE A 115 -10.39 2.55 -15.41
CA PHE A 115 -10.09 2.77 -14.00
C PHE A 115 -11.35 2.84 -13.12
N SER A 116 -12.45 3.37 -13.66
CA SER A 116 -13.73 3.43 -12.98
C SER A 116 -14.30 2.04 -12.65
N GLU A 117 -14.04 1.02 -13.47
CA GLU A 117 -14.49 -0.36 -13.22
C GLU A 117 -13.84 -0.99 -11.99
N VAL A 118 -12.59 -0.59 -11.68
CA VAL A 118 -11.86 -1.03 -10.49
C VAL A 118 -12.55 -0.55 -9.22
N LEU A 119 -13.09 0.68 -9.26
CA LEU A 119 -13.75 1.35 -8.14
C LEU A 119 -15.26 1.05 -8.08
N ASN A 120 -15.81 0.32 -9.06
CA ASN A 120 -17.23 0.02 -9.11
C ASN A 120 -17.59 -1.20 -8.24
N PHE A 121 -18.44 -0.97 -7.24
CA PHE A 121 -18.99 -1.99 -6.34
C PHE A 121 -20.32 -2.58 -6.83
N ASP A 122 -20.92 -2.09 -7.92
CA ASP A 122 -22.01 -2.84 -8.56
C ASP A 122 -21.40 -4.04 -9.30
N ASP A 123 -21.65 -5.22 -8.75
CA ASP A 123 -21.18 -6.50 -9.27
C ASP A 123 -22.31 -7.35 -9.85
N SER A 124 -23.54 -6.84 -9.95
CA SER A 124 -24.75 -7.61 -10.28
C SER A 124 -24.57 -8.45 -11.57
N GLY A 125 -23.95 -7.87 -12.60
CA GLY A 125 -23.64 -8.52 -13.88
C GLY A 125 -22.28 -9.25 -13.95
N LYS A 126 -21.48 -9.26 -12.88
CA LYS A 126 -20.15 -9.89 -12.86
C LYS A 126 -20.23 -11.40 -12.53
N PRO A 127 -19.31 -12.23 -13.06
CA PRO A 127 -19.20 -13.63 -12.68
C PRO A 127 -18.73 -13.78 -11.23
N GLU A 128 -18.94 -14.97 -10.64
CA GLU A 128 -18.67 -15.25 -9.22
C GLU A 128 -17.26 -14.84 -8.75
N TYR A 129 -16.23 -15.14 -9.55
CA TYR A 129 -14.84 -14.81 -9.22
C TYR A 129 -14.52 -13.30 -9.29
N LEU A 130 -15.46 -12.46 -9.75
CA LEU A 130 -15.40 -10.99 -9.76
C LEU A 130 -16.58 -10.37 -8.99
N LYS A 131 -17.19 -11.08 -8.04
CA LYS A 131 -18.10 -10.48 -7.06
C LYS A 131 -17.34 -9.75 -5.97
N ASN A 132 -17.98 -8.78 -5.33
CA ASN A 132 -17.46 -8.10 -4.16
C ASN A 132 -17.20 -9.10 -3.04
N GLN A 133 -16.15 -8.87 -2.28
CA GLN A 133 -15.72 -9.76 -1.20
C GLN A 133 -15.58 -9.00 0.11
N HIS A 134 -15.74 -9.72 1.21
CA HIS A 134 -15.35 -9.26 2.54
C HIS A 134 -14.12 -10.05 3.00
N PRO A 135 -12.92 -9.69 2.51
CA PRO A 135 -11.76 -10.57 2.57
C PRO A 135 -11.14 -10.63 3.96
N PHE A 136 -10.51 -11.77 4.24
CA PHE A 136 -9.57 -11.96 5.37
C PHE A 136 -8.13 -12.26 4.90
N MET A 137 -7.92 -12.32 3.58
CA MET A 137 -6.65 -12.58 2.91
C MET A 137 -6.60 -11.96 1.48
N LEU A 138 -5.48 -12.15 0.80
CA LEU A 138 -5.34 -11.82 -0.63
C LEU A 138 -6.37 -12.57 -1.50
N ASN A 139 -6.59 -12.10 -2.73
CA ASN A 139 -7.60 -12.68 -3.62
C ASN A 139 -7.12 -14.04 -4.19
N ASP A 140 -8.02 -14.81 -4.79
CA ASP A 140 -7.67 -16.04 -5.51
C ASP A 140 -7.00 -15.69 -6.85
N TYR A 141 -5.71 -15.34 -6.78
CA TYR A 141 -4.94 -14.95 -7.96
C TYR A 141 -4.75 -16.09 -8.97
N THR A 142 -4.88 -17.35 -8.56
CA THR A 142 -4.80 -18.50 -9.48
C THR A 142 -6.00 -18.52 -10.40
N THR A 143 -7.23 -18.40 -9.86
CA THR A 143 -8.44 -18.31 -10.69
C THR A 143 -8.44 -17.04 -11.52
N LEU A 144 -8.15 -15.88 -10.91
CA LEU A 144 -8.17 -14.59 -11.61
C LEU A 144 -7.19 -14.54 -12.79
N THR A 145 -5.95 -15.02 -12.59
CA THR A 145 -4.96 -15.06 -13.66
C THR A 145 -5.34 -16.07 -14.76
N THR A 146 -5.92 -17.21 -14.39
CA THR A 146 -6.41 -18.20 -15.34
C THR A 146 -7.47 -17.61 -16.26
N GLU A 147 -8.47 -16.92 -15.70
CA GLU A 147 -9.52 -16.29 -16.49
C GLU A 147 -9.00 -15.10 -17.31
N ALA A 148 -8.11 -14.28 -16.72
CA ALA A 148 -7.51 -13.14 -17.42
C ALA A 148 -6.73 -13.57 -18.68
N ARG A 149 -6.05 -14.73 -18.64
CA ARG A 149 -5.31 -15.26 -19.79
C ARG A 149 -6.20 -15.64 -20.97
N LYS A 150 -7.47 -15.98 -20.73
CA LYS A 150 -8.45 -16.34 -21.77
C LYS A 150 -9.01 -15.13 -22.52
N LEU A 151 -8.84 -13.93 -21.97
CA LEU A 151 -9.31 -12.69 -22.60
C LEU A 151 -8.61 -12.44 -23.95
N PRO A 152 -9.26 -11.71 -24.89
CA PRO A 152 -8.58 -11.15 -26.05
C PRO A 152 -7.57 -10.07 -25.62
N SER A 153 -6.75 -9.61 -26.57
CA SER A 153 -5.84 -8.47 -26.37
C SER A 153 -6.60 -7.27 -25.79
N ASN A 154 -5.95 -6.53 -24.88
CA ASN A 154 -6.57 -5.38 -24.24
C ASN A 154 -6.78 -4.24 -25.24
N ASP A 155 -8.01 -3.73 -25.32
CA ASP A 155 -8.38 -2.67 -26.25
C ASP A 155 -8.01 -1.28 -25.71
N ALA A 156 -6.91 -0.72 -26.22
CA ALA A 156 -6.45 0.64 -25.93
C ALA A 156 -7.06 1.73 -26.84
N SER A 157 -7.99 1.38 -27.75
CA SER A 157 -8.62 2.39 -28.60
C SER A 157 -9.40 3.42 -27.77
N GLY A 158 -9.24 4.70 -28.10
CA GLY A 158 -9.84 5.80 -27.34
C GLY A 158 -9.33 5.97 -25.91
N ALA A 159 -8.28 5.23 -25.50
CA ALA A 159 -7.71 5.37 -24.17
C ALA A 159 -7.04 6.74 -24.00
N PRO A 160 -7.10 7.33 -22.78
CA PRO A 160 -6.42 8.59 -22.51
C PRO A 160 -4.91 8.42 -22.65
N LYS A 161 -4.23 9.42 -23.21
CA LYS A 161 -2.77 9.43 -23.31
C LYS A 161 -2.16 9.47 -21.90
N VAL A 162 -1.33 8.48 -21.57
CA VAL A 162 -0.56 8.47 -20.32
C VAL A 162 0.88 8.86 -20.62
N THR A 163 1.37 9.89 -19.96
CA THR A 163 2.78 10.30 -20.08
C THR A 163 3.26 10.90 -18.77
N LEU A 164 4.50 10.59 -18.43
CA LEU A 164 5.22 11.13 -17.28
C LEU A 164 6.43 11.96 -17.73
N LYS A 165 6.41 12.42 -18.99
CA LYS A 165 7.45 13.29 -19.53
C LYS A 165 7.64 14.50 -18.62
N ASP A 166 8.90 14.83 -18.34
CA ASP A 166 9.31 15.96 -17.50
C ASP A 166 8.82 15.84 -16.04
N LYS A 167 8.45 14.64 -15.59
CA LYS A 167 8.19 14.34 -14.17
C LYS A 167 9.39 13.66 -13.55
N VAL A 168 9.71 14.05 -12.33
CA VAL A 168 10.73 13.38 -11.52
C VAL A 168 10.04 12.41 -10.57
N VAL A 169 10.50 11.15 -10.58
CA VAL A 169 9.99 10.06 -9.75
C VAL A 169 11.12 9.57 -8.86
N LEU A 170 10.91 9.60 -7.54
CA LEU A 170 11.76 8.91 -6.58
C LEU A 170 11.13 7.55 -6.25
N ILE A 171 11.88 6.47 -6.45
CA ILE A 171 11.47 5.11 -6.09
C ILE A 171 12.51 4.48 -5.16
N THR A 172 12.06 3.99 -4.01
CA THR A 172 12.93 3.35 -3.00
C THR A 172 12.84 1.82 -3.07
N GLY A 173 13.94 1.15 -2.69
CA GLY A 173 14.06 -0.31 -2.79
C GLY A 173 14.05 -0.83 -4.24
N ALA A 174 14.63 -0.06 -5.16
CA ALA A 174 14.48 -0.26 -6.60
C ALA A 174 15.76 -0.76 -7.31
N GLY A 175 16.75 -1.25 -6.57
CA GLY A 175 17.98 -1.83 -7.13
C GLY A 175 17.75 -3.20 -7.77
N ALA A 176 16.71 -3.92 -7.34
CA ALA A 176 16.41 -5.27 -7.82
C ALA A 176 14.90 -5.59 -7.79
N GLY A 177 14.55 -6.80 -8.23
CA GLY A 177 13.22 -7.38 -8.07
C GLY A 177 12.08 -6.52 -8.66
N LEU A 178 10.99 -6.40 -7.91
CA LEU A 178 9.79 -5.67 -8.33
C LEU A 178 10.05 -4.16 -8.48
N GLY A 179 10.76 -3.56 -7.53
CA GLY A 179 11.07 -2.12 -7.55
C GLY A 179 11.86 -1.71 -8.78
N LYS A 180 12.84 -2.54 -9.21
CA LYS A 180 13.55 -2.34 -10.47
C LYS A 180 12.61 -2.28 -11.67
N GLU A 181 11.70 -3.24 -11.79
CA GLU A 181 10.77 -3.29 -12.93
C GLU A 181 9.81 -2.09 -12.88
N TYR A 182 9.33 -1.67 -11.71
CA TYR A 182 8.53 -0.46 -11.60
C TYR A 182 9.30 0.79 -12.04
N ALA A 183 10.56 0.96 -11.62
CA ALA A 183 11.42 2.06 -12.04
C ALA A 183 11.55 2.12 -13.58
N LYS A 184 11.73 0.96 -14.22
CA LYS A 184 11.80 0.84 -15.68
C LYS A 184 10.50 1.23 -16.37
N TRP A 185 9.35 0.88 -15.78
CA TRP A 185 8.05 1.33 -16.29
C TRP A 185 7.89 2.85 -16.18
N PHE A 186 8.23 3.46 -15.05
CA PHE A 186 8.20 4.92 -14.91
C PHE A 186 9.08 5.62 -15.96
N ALA A 187 10.31 5.14 -16.15
CA ALA A 187 11.22 5.68 -17.14
C ALA A 187 10.70 5.49 -18.58
N ARG A 188 10.11 4.33 -18.90
CA ARG A 188 9.49 4.06 -20.22
C ARG A 188 8.37 5.04 -20.55
N TYR A 189 7.63 5.51 -19.55
CA TYR A 189 6.58 6.53 -19.73
C TYR A 189 7.11 7.98 -19.75
N GLY A 190 8.44 8.16 -19.71
CA GLY A 190 9.12 9.44 -19.90
C GLY A 190 9.56 10.13 -18.61
N ALA A 191 9.43 9.49 -17.44
CA ALA A 191 9.88 10.06 -16.18
C ALA A 191 11.41 10.08 -16.06
N LYS A 192 11.93 11.07 -15.31
CA LYS A 192 13.30 11.10 -14.79
C LYS A 192 13.30 10.37 -13.46
N VAL A 193 13.93 9.21 -13.38
CA VAL A 193 13.78 8.29 -12.24
C VAL A 193 15.01 8.33 -11.32
N VAL A 194 14.84 8.78 -10.08
CA VAL A 194 15.83 8.56 -9.02
C VAL A 194 15.55 7.20 -8.40
N VAL A 195 16.48 6.28 -8.61
CA VAL A 195 16.44 4.90 -8.10
C VAL A 195 17.21 4.88 -6.79
N ASN A 196 16.49 4.77 -5.67
CA ASN A 196 17.09 4.55 -4.37
C ASN A 196 17.16 3.05 -4.06
N ASP A 197 18.33 2.58 -3.64
CA ASP A 197 18.53 1.27 -3.06
C ASP A 197 19.75 1.29 -2.15
N PHE A 198 19.57 0.96 -0.87
CA PHE A 198 20.64 1.01 0.13
C PHE A 198 21.79 0.02 -0.15
N LYS A 199 21.56 -1.01 -0.96
CA LYS A 199 22.60 -1.95 -1.38
C LYS A 199 23.24 -1.52 -2.69
N ASP A 200 22.44 -1.43 -3.75
CA ASP A 200 22.93 -1.05 -5.07
C ASP A 200 21.81 -0.66 -6.04
N ALA A 201 21.79 0.61 -6.47
CA ALA A 201 20.88 1.13 -7.50
C ALA A 201 21.47 1.10 -8.92
N THR A 202 22.78 0.81 -9.07
CA THR A 202 23.55 1.01 -10.31
C THR A 202 22.97 0.22 -11.48
N LYS A 203 22.72 -1.07 -11.26
CA LYS A 203 22.20 -1.97 -12.29
C LYS A 203 20.87 -1.48 -12.89
N THR A 204 19.94 -1.04 -12.06
CA THR A 204 18.65 -0.51 -12.53
C THR A 204 18.83 0.76 -13.34
N VAL A 205 19.69 1.68 -12.89
CA VAL A 205 19.99 2.92 -13.60
C VAL A 205 20.62 2.65 -14.98
N GLU A 206 21.56 1.73 -15.06
CA GLU A 206 22.18 1.30 -16.32
C GLU A 206 21.16 0.67 -17.27
N GLU A 207 20.31 -0.25 -16.79
CA GLU A 207 19.24 -0.85 -17.60
C GLU A 207 18.27 0.21 -18.14
N ILE A 208 17.90 1.20 -17.32
CA ILE A 208 17.02 2.31 -17.75
C ILE A 208 17.69 3.16 -18.83
N LYS A 209 18.96 3.56 -18.62
CA LYS A 209 19.71 4.36 -19.59
C LYS A 209 19.94 3.62 -20.91
N ALA A 210 20.24 2.32 -20.84
CA ALA A 210 20.41 1.47 -22.01
C ALA A 210 19.12 1.37 -22.84
N ALA A 211 17.95 1.45 -22.20
CA ALA A 211 16.65 1.51 -22.87
C ALA A 211 16.25 2.92 -23.35
N GLY A 212 17.14 3.92 -23.23
CA GLY A 212 16.91 5.31 -23.64
C GLY A 212 16.14 6.17 -22.63
N GLY A 213 15.92 5.67 -21.41
CA GLY A 213 15.30 6.42 -20.32
C GLY A 213 16.31 7.26 -19.54
N GLU A 214 15.80 8.17 -18.70
CA GLU A 214 16.62 9.01 -17.82
C GLU A 214 16.52 8.53 -16.37
N ALA A 215 17.66 8.18 -15.77
CA ALA A 215 17.72 7.75 -14.38
C ALA A 215 19.00 8.19 -13.66
N TRP A 216 18.89 8.28 -12.33
CA TRP A 216 19.96 8.63 -11.40
C TRP A 216 19.94 7.72 -10.17
N ALA A 217 21.11 7.40 -9.65
CA ALA A 217 21.24 6.50 -8.50
C ALA A 217 21.21 7.27 -7.18
N ASP A 218 20.63 6.64 -6.18
CA ASP A 218 20.73 7.01 -4.78
C ASP A 218 20.97 5.73 -3.95
N GLN A 219 21.86 5.79 -2.97
CA GLN A 219 22.23 4.64 -2.12
C GLN A 219 22.05 4.93 -0.62
N HIS A 220 21.35 6.01 -0.27
CA HIS A 220 21.12 6.36 1.12
C HIS A 220 20.06 5.46 1.75
N ASP A 221 20.14 5.29 3.07
CA ASP A 221 19.12 4.57 3.82
C ASP A 221 17.86 5.44 4.02
N VAL A 222 16.68 4.90 3.68
CA VAL A 222 15.42 5.65 3.69
C VAL A 222 15.01 6.10 5.09
N ALA A 223 15.37 5.33 6.12
CA ALA A 223 14.94 5.60 7.49
C ALA A 223 15.83 6.63 8.20
N SER A 224 17.12 6.68 7.87
CA SER A 224 18.10 7.51 8.57
C SER A 224 18.67 8.66 7.74
N GLN A 225 18.48 8.67 6.43
CA GLN A 225 19.11 9.62 5.51
C GLN A 225 18.11 10.20 4.49
N ALA A 226 16.85 10.37 4.89
CA ALA A 226 15.79 10.85 4.01
C ALA A 226 16.07 12.27 3.46
N GLU A 227 16.69 13.15 4.25
CA GLU A 227 17.06 14.50 3.82
C GLU A 227 18.09 14.46 2.69
N GLU A 228 19.09 13.58 2.78
CA GLU A 228 20.10 13.36 1.76
C GLU A 228 19.50 12.79 0.48
N ILE A 229 18.53 11.87 0.58
CA ILE A 229 17.79 11.36 -0.59
C ILE A 229 17.08 12.52 -1.31
N ILE A 230 16.32 13.34 -0.58
CA ILE A 230 15.60 14.48 -1.15
C ILE A 230 16.57 15.50 -1.74
N LYS A 231 17.67 15.78 -1.05
CA LYS A 231 18.73 16.66 -1.55
C LYS A 231 19.33 16.13 -2.85
N ASN A 232 19.64 14.84 -2.94
CA ASN A 232 20.17 14.22 -4.17
C ASN A 232 19.19 14.36 -5.34
N VAL A 233 17.89 14.16 -5.10
CA VAL A 233 16.85 14.38 -6.11
C VAL A 233 16.83 15.83 -6.60
N ILE A 234 16.83 16.79 -5.68
CA ILE A 234 16.75 18.23 -5.98
C ILE A 234 18.02 18.72 -6.67
N ASP A 235 19.19 18.33 -6.19
CA ASP A 235 20.48 18.69 -6.81
C ASP A 235 20.56 18.17 -8.25
N LYS A 236 20.00 16.98 -8.51
CA LYS A 236 20.04 16.37 -9.83
C LYS A 236 19.02 16.95 -10.81
N TYR A 237 17.77 17.13 -10.36
CA TYR A 237 16.63 17.42 -11.26
C TYR A 237 15.85 18.70 -10.94
N GLY A 238 16.20 19.40 -9.86
CA GLY A 238 15.55 20.63 -9.42
C GLY A 238 14.19 20.40 -8.74
N THR A 239 13.61 21.49 -8.22
CA THR A 239 12.36 21.46 -7.42
C THR A 239 11.09 21.58 -8.26
N SER A 240 11.16 22.06 -9.51
CA SER A 240 9.99 22.36 -10.34
C SER A 240 9.32 21.13 -10.97
N MET A 241 9.93 19.93 -10.86
CA MET A 241 9.46 18.70 -11.53
C MET A 241 9.16 17.52 -10.57
N PHE A 242 9.27 17.70 -9.25
CA PHE A 242 9.05 16.61 -8.28
C PHE A 242 7.56 16.28 -8.14
N TRP A 243 7.15 15.05 -8.49
CA TRP A 243 5.71 14.69 -8.55
C TRP A 243 5.34 13.43 -7.77
N SER A 244 6.26 12.54 -7.40
CA SER A 244 5.89 11.32 -6.66
C SER A 244 7.06 10.64 -5.93
N ILE A 245 6.78 10.15 -4.72
CA ILE A 245 7.61 9.19 -3.96
C ILE A 245 6.86 7.85 -3.96
N MET A 246 7.53 6.78 -4.38
CA MET A 246 6.98 5.42 -4.29
C MET A 246 7.91 4.53 -3.47
N SER A 247 7.37 3.91 -2.42
CA SER A 247 8.10 2.95 -1.59
C SER A 247 7.72 1.52 -1.93
N VAL A 248 8.72 0.67 -2.15
CA VAL A 248 8.54 -0.77 -2.36
C VAL A 248 9.09 -1.49 -1.13
N PHE A 249 8.22 -2.25 -0.45
CA PHE A 249 8.56 -3.05 0.74
C PHE A 249 8.84 -4.51 0.37
#